data_AF-A0A952H5G0-F1
#
_entry.id   AF-A0A952H5G0-F1
#
_cell.length_a   1.000
_cell.length_b   1.000
_cell.length_c   1.000
_cell.angle_alpha   90.00
_cell.angle_beta   90.00
_cell.angle_gamma   90.00
#
_symmetry.space_group_name_H-M   'P 1'
#
loop_
_entity.id
_entity.type
_entity.pdbx_description
1 polymer ?
#
loop_
_entity_poly.entity_id
_entity_poly.type
_entity_poly.pdbx_seq_one_letter_code
_entity_poly.pdbx_strand_id
1 'polypeptide(L)'
;MLILTFLASLAAAGAVPARAADSRTQAPPRAVAARGALDAEEMNNIGVFKRVSPSVVHITTLSVQRDFFSLGAYPDRDIAVLRIEAPHDKLPAISVGASRDLQVGQKVYAIGNPFGLDQTLTTGIVSALNREIESVTRRTIKGAIQTDAAINPGNSGGPLLDSAGRLIGVNTAIYSPSGASAGIGFAIPVDEVNRIVPRLIRDGRFIRPALGVTSGPENLAKALGAPKGVLLVNVADGSPAAAAGLKPFGRDRNGRIVQGDVITAVDGQAVADLDDMLSLLETRRIGEKVTLTVWRTGQTRKVTATLGSSD
;
A
#
# COMPACT_ATOMS: atom_id res chain seq x y z
N MET A 1 29.91 -31.85 -71.95
CA MET A 1 30.21 -33.16 -71.31
C MET A 1 29.82 -33.02 -69.85
N LEU A 2 29.01 -33.86 -69.22
CA LEU A 2 28.64 -35.24 -69.50
C LEU A 2 27.26 -35.53 -68.89
N ILE A 3 26.47 -36.32 -69.62
CA ILE A 3 25.14 -36.85 -69.27
C ILE A 3 25.28 -37.81 -68.07
N LEU A 4 24.34 -37.76 -67.11
CA LEU A 4 24.13 -38.86 -66.17
C LEU A 4 22.66 -39.28 -66.14
N THR A 5 22.47 -40.50 -66.62
CA THR A 5 21.25 -41.27 -66.81
C THR A 5 20.66 -41.72 -65.49
N PHE A 6 19.34 -41.56 -65.34
CA PHE A 6 18.55 -42.18 -64.29
C PHE A 6 18.32 -43.67 -64.62
N LEU A 7 18.75 -44.57 -63.74
CA LEU A 7 18.32 -45.97 -63.74
C LEU A 7 17.62 -46.25 -62.41
N ALA A 8 16.32 -46.53 -62.50
CA ALA A 8 15.49 -46.96 -61.38
C ALA A 8 15.88 -48.38 -60.97
N SER A 9 16.27 -48.58 -59.71
CA SER A 9 16.37 -49.92 -59.12
C SER A 9 15.07 -50.25 -58.38
N LEU A 10 14.50 -51.40 -58.76
CA LEU A 10 13.36 -52.03 -58.13
C LEU A 10 13.88 -52.74 -56.88
N ALA A 11 13.54 -52.26 -55.68
CA ALA A 11 13.83 -52.94 -54.42
C ALA A 11 12.55 -53.58 -53.87
N ALA A 12 12.62 -54.89 -53.66
CA ALA A 12 11.54 -55.75 -53.22
C ALA A 12 10.97 -55.32 -51.85
N ALA A 13 9.63 -55.23 -51.77
CA ALA A 13 8.92 -55.03 -50.53
C ALA A 13 8.99 -56.32 -49.68
N GLY A 14 9.92 -56.36 -48.72
CA GLY A 14 9.88 -57.31 -47.63
C GLY A 14 8.73 -56.94 -46.68
N ALA A 15 7.74 -57.83 -46.56
CA ALA A 15 6.66 -57.67 -45.60
C ALA A 15 7.22 -57.71 -44.17
N VAL A 16 7.24 -56.56 -43.50
CA VAL A 16 7.46 -56.49 -42.06
C VAL A 16 6.20 -57.06 -41.39
N PRO A 17 6.28 -58.08 -40.52
CA PRO A 17 5.10 -58.56 -39.81
C PRO A 17 4.56 -57.41 -38.96
N ALA A 18 3.28 -57.09 -39.15
CA ALA A 18 2.58 -56.11 -38.33
C ALA A 18 2.70 -56.55 -36.87
N ARG A 19 3.51 -55.82 -36.09
CA ARG A 19 3.55 -55.96 -34.64
C ARG A 19 2.14 -55.66 -34.16
N ALA A 20 1.49 -56.64 -33.55
CA ALA A 20 0.14 -56.52 -33.02
C ALA A 20 0.02 -55.18 -32.30
N ALA A 21 -0.96 -54.37 -32.73
CA ALA A 21 -1.27 -53.10 -32.09
C ALA A 21 -1.43 -53.37 -30.60
N ASP A 22 -0.51 -52.84 -29.80
CA ASP A 22 -0.51 -52.94 -28.37
C ASP A 22 -1.87 -52.42 -27.90
N SER A 23 -2.74 -53.33 -27.48
CA SER A 23 -4.07 -53.01 -26.99
C SER A 23 -3.87 -52.27 -25.68
N ARG A 24 -3.69 -50.95 -25.75
CA ARG A 24 -3.83 -50.07 -24.60
C ARG A 24 -5.27 -50.22 -24.15
N THR A 25 -5.48 -51.15 -23.22
CA THR A 25 -6.74 -51.41 -22.56
C THR A 25 -7.26 -50.06 -22.08
N GLN A 26 -8.42 -49.63 -22.59
CA GLN A 26 -9.06 -48.42 -22.08
C GLN A 26 -9.27 -48.63 -20.58
N ALA A 27 -8.52 -47.91 -19.76
CA ALA A 27 -8.65 -48.00 -18.32
C ALA A 27 -10.10 -47.62 -17.97
N PRO A 28 -10.81 -48.43 -17.17
CA PRO A 28 -12.19 -48.13 -16.82
C PRO A 28 -12.26 -46.76 -16.11
N PRO A 29 -13.30 -45.96 -16.37
CA PRO A 29 -13.49 -44.69 -15.68
C PRO A 29 -13.48 -44.93 -14.16
N ARG A 30 -12.69 -44.15 -13.44
CA ARG A 30 -12.66 -44.23 -11.98
C ARG A 30 -13.99 -43.72 -11.43
N ALA A 31 -14.58 -44.45 -10.48
CA ALA A 31 -15.77 -43.99 -9.78
C ALA A 31 -15.43 -42.70 -9.00
N VAL A 32 -16.22 -41.65 -9.21
CA VAL A 32 -16.12 -40.40 -8.46
C VAL A 32 -16.99 -40.55 -7.20
N ALA A 33 -16.38 -40.51 -6.03
CA ALA A 33 -17.12 -40.50 -4.77
C ALA A 33 -17.94 -39.21 -4.65
N ALA A 34 -19.17 -39.30 -4.15
CA ALA A 34 -19.98 -38.13 -3.87
C ALA A 34 -19.29 -37.25 -2.82
N ARG A 35 -19.31 -35.93 -3.02
CA ARG A 35 -18.80 -34.99 -2.01
C ARG A 35 -19.66 -35.08 -0.75
N GLY A 36 -19.01 -35.17 0.42
CA GLY A 36 -19.67 -35.04 1.72
C GLY A 36 -20.19 -33.63 2.01
N ALA A 37 -20.80 -33.44 3.17
CA ALA A 37 -21.18 -32.10 3.64
C ALA A 37 -19.94 -31.22 3.85
N LEU A 38 -20.12 -29.91 3.69
CA LEU A 38 -19.08 -28.92 4.00
C LEU A 38 -18.81 -28.87 5.50
N ASP A 39 -17.56 -28.67 5.88
CA ASP A 39 -17.22 -28.43 7.29
C ASP A 39 -17.56 -26.99 7.73
N ALA A 40 -17.42 -26.74 9.04
CA ALA A 40 -17.75 -25.44 9.62
C ALA A 40 -16.85 -24.29 9.11
N GLU A 41 -15.58 -24.58 8.80
CA GLU A 41 -14.65 -23.59 8.27
C GLU A 41 -14.98 -23.24 6.83
N GLU A 42 -15.22 -24.25 5.98
CA GLU A 42 -15.69 -24.08 4.60
C GLU A 42 -16.99 -23.25 4.56
N MET A 43 -17.96 -23.59 5.43
CA MET A 43 -19.22 -22.84 5.53
C MET A 43 -18.99 -21.38 5.94
N ASN A 44 -18.09 -21.12 6.90
CA ASN A 44 -17.78 -19.75 7.31
C ASN A 44 -17.12 -18.95 6.18
N ASN A 45 -16.14 -19.54 5.49
CA ASN A 45 -15.43 -18.91 4.38
C ASN A 45 -16.41 -18.52 3.25
N ILE A 46 -17.31 -19.44 2.89
CA ILE A 46 -18.36 -19.20 1.89
C ILE A 46 -19.33 -18.12 2.37
N GLY A 47 -19.71 -18.14 3.64
CA GLY A 47 -20.61 -17.16 4.24
C GLY A 47 -20.04 -15.75 4.23
N VAL A 48 -18.76 -15.59 4.58
CA VAL A 48 -18.05 -14.30 4.50
C VAL A 48 -17.98 -13.82 3.05
N PHE A 49 -17.56 -14.68 2.12
CA PHE A 49 -17.48 -14.32 0.71
C PHE A 49 -18.82 -13.86 0.16
N LYS A 50 -19.88 -14.67 0.27
CA LYS A 50 -21.22 -14.31 -0.25
C LYS A 50 -21.78 -13.02 0.34
N ARG A 51 -21.46 -12.71 1.60
CA ARG A 51 -21.93 -11.50 2.29
C ARG A 51 -21.19 -10.25 1.82
N VAL A 52 -19.88 -10.35 1.58
CA VAL A 52 -19.03 -9.17 1.33
C VAL A 52 -18.79 -8.94 -0.17
N SER A 53 -18.76 -9.98 -0.98
CA SER A 53 -18.44 -9.87 -2.40
C SER A 53 -19.34 -8.89 -3.18
N PRO A 54 -20.64 -8.70 -2.87
CA PRO A 54 -21.47 -7.68 -3.51
C PRO A 54 -21.04 -6.23 -3.21
N SER A 55 -20.30 -6.00 -2.12
CA SER A 55 -19.78 -4.68 -1.73
C SER A 55 -18.43 -4.36 -2.37
N VAL A 56 -17.81 -5.31 -3.07
CA VAL A 56 -16.48 -5.14 -3.69
C VAL A 56 -16.65 -4.90 -5.18
N VAL A 57 -16.34 -3.67 -5.61
CA VAL A 57 -16.35 -3.28 -7.01
C VAL A 57 -15.00 -3.59 -7.66
N HIS A 58 -15.03 -4.09 -8.89
CA HIS A 58 -13.84 -4.22 -9.71
C HIS A 58 -13.76 -3.05 -10.68
N ILE A 59 -12.59 -2.42 -10.74
CA ILE A 59 -12.35 -1.25 -11.58
C ILE A 59 -11.26 -1.62 -12.57
N THR A 60 -11.63 -1.69 -13.85
CA THR A 60 -10.68 -1.85 -14.95
C THR A 60 -10.50 -0.52 -15.65
N THR A 61 -9.26 -0.02 -15.68
CA THR A 61 -8.95 1.22 -16.38
C THR A 61 -8.94 0.98 -17.89
N LEU A 62 -9.88 1.57 -18.63
CA LEU A 62 -9.90 1.55 -20.11
C LEU A 62 -8.98 2.62 -20.72
N SER A 63 -8.85 3.76 -20.03
CA SER A 63 -7.99 4.86 -20.39
C SER A 63 -7.54 5.61 -19.14
N VAL A 64 -6.27 5.96 -19.06
CA VAL A 64 -5.78 6.83 -17.98
C VAL A 64 -6.11 8.27 -18.34
N GLN A 65 -7.12 8.84 -17.70
CA GLN A 65 -7.33 10.29 -17.69
C GLN A 65 -6.75 10.84 -16.39
N ARG A 66 -5.68 11.63 -16.51
CA ARG A 66 -5.14 12.40 -15.39
C ARG A 66 -5.82 13.75 -15.40
N ASP A 67 -6.77 13.94 -14.51
CA ASP A 67 -7.15 15.29 -14.12
C ASP A 67 -6.07 15.82 -13.16
N PHE A 68 -5.49 16.98 -13.47
CA PHE A 68 -4.51 17.66 -12.62
C PHE A 68 -5.06 17.95 -11.23
N PHE A 69 -6.39 17.95 -11.07
CA PHE A 69 -7.05 18.21 -9.79
C PHE A 69 -7.24 16.97 -8.91
N SER A 70 -7.04 15.74 -9.41
CA SER A 70 -7.36 14.44 -8.78
C SER A 70 -7.99 14.53 -7.38
N LEU A 71 -9.23 15.06 -7.34
CA LEU A 71 -9.95 15.30 -6.10
C LEU A 71 -10.41 13.93 -5.59
N GLY A 72 -9.84 13.48 -4.48
CA GLY A 72 -10.22 12.21 -3.86
C GLY A 72 -9.08 11.20 -3.65
N ALA A 73 -7.81 11.58 -3.82
CA ALA A 73 -6.68 10.71 -3.47
C ALA A 73 -5.82 11.28 -2.34
N TYR A 74 -5.23 10.40 -1.53
CA TYR A 74 -4.16 10.70 -0.60
C TYR A 74 -2.99 9.72 -0.82
N PRO A 75 -2.08 10.02 -1.77
CA PRO A 75 -1.02 9.11 -2.20
C PRO A 75 -0.03 8.72 -1.09
N ASP A 76 0.21 9.61 -0.12
CA ASP A 76 1.11 9.36 1.02
C ASP A 76 0.63 8.20 1.92
N ARG A 77 -0.65 7.82 1.81
CA ARG A 77 -1.23 6.67 2.51
C ARG A 77 -1.90 5.67 1.56
N ASP A 78 -1.62 5.76 0.26
CA ASP A 78 -2.15 4.86 -0.78
C ASP A 78 -3.67 4.63 -0.68
N ILE A 79 -4.41 5.73 -0.45
CA ILE A 79 -5.88 5.72 -0.39
C ILE A 79 -6.43 6.61 -1.50
N ALA A 80 -7.45 6.12 -2.19
CA ALA A 80 -8.25 6.91 -3.11
C ALA A 80 -9.74 6.61 -2.91
N VAL A 81 -10.56 7.60 -3.21
CA VAL A 81 -12.02 7.52 -3.22
C VAL A 81 -12.49 7.74 -4.63
N LEU A 82 -13.36 6.84 -5.09
CA LEU A 82 -13.99 6.93 -6.39
C LEU A 82 -15.49 7.02 -6.20
N ARG A 83 -16.14 7.83 -7.03
CA ARG A 83 -17.60 7.93 -7.08
C ARG A 83 -18.11 7.08 -8.23
N ILE A 84 -19.01 6.17 -7.92
CA ILE A 84 -19.69 5.33 -8.91
C ILE A 84 -21.14 5.79 -9.01
N GLU A 85 -21.59 6.07 -10.22
CA GLU A 85 -23.00 6.38 -10.49
C GLU A 85 -23.72 5.08 -10.85
N ALA A 86 -24.38 4.48 -9.85
CA ALA A 86 -25.20 3.29 -10.03
C ALA A 86 -26.40 3.32 -9.06
N PRO A 87 -27.47 2.55 -9.33
CA PRO A 87 -28.57 2.38 -8.39
C PRO A 87 -28.08 1.91 -7.02
N HIS A 88 -28.60 2.51 -5.95
CA HIS A 88 -28.12 2.28 -4.58
C HIS A 88 -28.31 0.83 -4.12
N ASP A 89 -29.34 0.15 -4.60
CA ASP A 89 -29.61 -1.28 -4.37
C ASP A 89 -28.54 -2.20 -4.96
N LYS A 90 -27.73 -1.71 -5.91
CA LYS A 90 -26.59 -2.43 -6.49
C LYS A 90 -25.26 -2.14 -5.79
N LEU A 91 -25.26 -1.27 -4.78
CA LEU A 91 -24.05 -0.86 -4.05
C LEU A 91 -24.22 -1.09 -2.54
N PRO A 92 -24.36 -2.35 -2.08
CA PRO A 92 -24.44 -2.63 -0.66
C PRO A 92 -23.14 -2.21 0.04
N ALA A 93 -23.25 -1.48 1.14
CA ALA A 93 -22.10 -1.02 1.88
C ALA A 93 -21.40 -2.17 2.62
N ILE A 94 -20.08 -2.15 2.62
CA ILE A 94 -19.28 -3.08 3.43
C ILE A 94 -19.43 -2.75 4.92
N SER A 95 -19.55 -3.77 5.76
CA SER A 95 -19.53 -3.57 7.22
C SER A 95 -18.13 -3.14 7.66
N VAL A 96 -18.04 -2.07 8.45
CA VAL A 96 -16.76 -1.51 8.91
C VAL A 96 -16.44 -2.04 10.32
N GLY A 97 -15.23 -2.58 10.50
CA GLY A 97 -14.71 -3.06 11.77
C GLY A 97 -13.82 -2.05 12.48
N ALA A 98 -12.88 -2.55 13.28
CA ALA A 98 -11.84 -1.77 13.93
C ALA A 98 -10.48 -2.46 13.72
N SER A 99 -9.41 -1.67 13.70
CA SER A 99 -8.04 -2.19 13.55
C SER A 99 -7.20 -2.05 14.82
N ARG A 100 -7.59 -1.16 15.74
CA ARG A 100 -6.88 -0.87 17.00
C ARG A 100 -6.73 -2.04 17.97
N ASP A 101 -7.63 -3.03 17.91
CA ASP A 101 -7.72 -4.18 18.81
C ASP A 101 -7.43 -5.51 18.10
N LEU A 102 -6.85 -5.44 16.89
CA LEU A 102 -6.39 -6.63 16.19
C LEU A 102 -5.30 -7.33 16.99
N GLN A 103 -5.25 -8.66 16.84
CA GLN A 103 -4.27 -9.52 17.47
C GLN A 103 -3.64 -10.44 16.43
N VAL A 104 -2.33 -10.67 16.57
CA VAL A 104 -1.61 -11.66 15.77
C VAL A 104 -2.26 -13.04 15.98
N GLY A 105 -2.49 -13.76 14.88
CA GLY A 105 -3.18 -15.04 14.86
C GLY A 105 -4.69 -14.96 14.56
N GLN A 106 -5.30 -13.78 14.56
CA GLN A 106 -6.69 -13.64 14.14
C GLN A 106 -6.88 -14.02 12.67
N LYS A 107 -7.89 -14.84 12.37
CA LYS A 107 -8.26 -15.22 11.00
C LYS A 107 -8.64 -13.97 10.21
N VAL A 108 -8.15 -13.88 8.97
CA VAL A 108 -8.50 -12.82 8.03
C VAL A 108 -8.88 -13.38 6.67
N TYR A 109 -9.62 -12.57 5.93
CA TYR A 109 -10.04 -12.82 4.56
C TYR A 109 -9.64 -11.66 3.67
N ALA A 110 -8.96 -11.93 2.57
CA ALA A 110 -8.73 -10.95 1.52
C ALA A 110 -9.63 -11.28 0.32
N ILE A 111 -10.38 -10.29 -0.15
CA ILE A 111 -11.18 -10.39 -1.36
C ILE A 111 -10.59 -9.45 -2.41
N GLY A 112 -10.49 -9.94 -3.64
CA GLY A 112 -10.00 -9.17 -4.78
C GLY A 112 -10.39 -9.82 -6.10
N ASN A 113 -9.82 -9.32 -7.19
CA ASN A 113 -9.96 -9.91 -8.52
C ASN A 113 -8.57 -10.01 -9.17
N PRO A 114 -7.71 -10.92 -8.69
CA PRO A 114 -6.41 -11.15 -9.30
C PRO A 114 -6.61 -11.61 -10.74
N PHE A 115 -5.93 -10.94 -11.66
CA PHE A 115 -5.92 -11.25 -13.10
C PHE A 115 -7.25 -11.04 -13.86
N GLY A 116 -8.28 -10.45 -13.24
CA GLY A 116 -9.52 -10.08 -13.94
C GLY A 116 -10.44 -11.26 -14.28
N LEU A 117 -10.21 -12.43 -13.67
CA LEU A 117 -10.86 -13.69 -14.04
C LEU A 117 -12.15 -13.97 -13.26
N ASP A 118 -12.30 -13.42 -12.05
CA ASP A 118 -13.50 -13.40 -11.18
C ASP A 118 -13.08 -12.96 -9.75
N GLN A 119 -14.04 -12.69 -8.86
CA GLN A 119 -13.72 -12.41 -7.45
C GLN A 119 -13.09 -13.64 -6.77
N THR A 120 -11.91 -13.46 -6.17
CA THR A 120 -11.24 -14.49 -5.38
C THR A 120 -11.32 -14.19 -3.89
N LEU A 121 -11.37 -15.25 -3.10
CA LEU A 121 -11.17 -15.22 -1.65
C LEU A 121 -9.83 -15.88 -1.33
N THR A 122 -8.97 -15.19 -0.59
CA THR A 122 -7.81 -15.81 0.07
C THR A 122 -7.97 -15.68 1.59
N THR A 123 -7.49 -16.69 2.31
CA THR A 123 -7.61 -16.73 3.77
C THR A 123 -6.22 -16.79 4.39
N GLY A 124 -6.08 -16.21 5.58
CA GLY A 124 -4.86 -16.28 6.36
C GLY A 124 -5.12 -15.83 7.79
N ILE A 125 -4.09 -15.29 8.42
CA ILE A 125 -4.14 -14.65 9.71
C ILE A 125 -3.53 -13.25 9.67
N VAL A 126 -3.76 -12.46 10.72
CA VAL A 126 -2.89 -11.35 11.09
C VAL A 126 -1.54 -11.94 11.50
N SER A 127 -0.50 -11.73 10.70
CA SER A 127 0.85 -12.25 10.97
C SER A 127 1.68 -11.29 11.81
N ALA A 128 1.45 -9.98 11.69
CA ALA A 128 2.07 -8.94 12.49
C ALA A 128 1.25 -7.64 12.42
N LEU A 129 1.48 -6.74 13.36
CA LEU A 129 0.86 -5.41 13.42
C LEU A 129 1.95 -4.35 13.47
N ASN A 130 1.59 -3.09 13.21
CA ASN A 130 2.48 -1.94 13.29
C ASN A 130 3.71 -2.05 12.36
N ARG A 131 3.51 -2.61 11.16
CA ARG A 131 4.55 -2.61 10.13
C ARG A 131 4.67 -1.25 9.47
N GLU A 132 5.85 -0.99 8.94
CA GLU A 132 6.14 0.15 8.09
C GLU A 132 6.29 -0.35 6.66
N ILE A 133 5.58 0.29 5.74
CA ILE A 133 5.66 0.01 4.30
C ILE A 133 5.86 1.32 3.54
N GLU A 134 6.43 1.26 2.33
CA GLU A 134 6.65 2.44 1.50
C GLU A 134 5.42 2.71 0.62
N SER A 135 4.93 3.95 0.63
CA SER A 135 3.87 4.42 -0.26
C SER A 135 4.39 4.68 -1.69
N VAL A 136 3.47 4.94 -2.61
CA VAL A 136 3.81 5.36 -3.99
C VAL A 136 4.58 6.69 -4.04
N THR A 137 4.51 7.53 -2.99
CA THR A 137 5.28 8.78 -2.88
C THR A 137 6.61 8.61 -2.15
N ARG A 138 7.00 7.37 -1.84
CA ARG A 138 8.18 7.01 -1.02
C ARG A 138 8.12 7.47 0.44
N ARG A 139 6.94 7.89 0.90
CA ARG A 139 6.70 8.15 2.32
C ARG A 139 6.35 6.88 3.07
N THR A 140 6.74 6.79 4.32
CA THR A 140 6.47 5.62 5.15
C THR A 140 5.02 5.60 5.60
N ILE A 141 4.30 4.55 5.24
CA ILE A 141 3.01 4.20 5.82
C ILE A 141 3.28 3.36 7.07
N LYS A 142 3.16 4.01 8.23
CA LYS A 142 3.24 3.35 9.54
C LYS A 142 1.91 2.69 9.91
N GLY A 143 1.97 1.64 10.73
CA GLY A 143 0.78 1.00 11.29
C GLY A 143 0.19 -0.12 10.44
N ALA A 144 0.84 -0.52 9.35
CA ALA A 144 0.29 -1.53 8.43
C ALA A 144 0.07 -2.88 9.12
N ILE A 145 -1.02 -3.55 8.72
CA ILE A 145 -1.35 -4.92 9.12
C ILE A 145 -0.60 -5.85 8.18
N GLN A 146 0.13 -6.83 8.71
CA GLN A 146 0.74 -7.89 7.92
C GLN A 146 -0.14 -9.14 7.96
N THR A 147 -0.28 -9.82 6.82
CA THR A 147 -1.00 -11.09 6.70
C THR A 147 -0.26 -12.08 5.81
N ASP A 148 -0.48 -13.37 6.06
CA ASP A 148 -0.06 -14.49 5.21
C ASP A 148 -1.16 -14.93 4.23
N ALA A 149 -2.34 -14.32 4.27
CA ALA A 149 -3.34 -14.48 3.23
C ALA A 149 -2.70 -14.11 1.89
N ALA A 150 -2.92 -14.93 0.86
CA ALA A 150 -2.26 -14.69 -0.42
C ALA A 150 -2.73 -13.36 -1.03
N ILE A 151 -1.82 -12.38 -1.06
CA ILE A 151 -2.01 -11.08 -1.71
C ILE A 151 -1.20 -11.08 -3.00
N ASN A 152 -1.84 -10.82 -4.12
CA ASN A 152 -1.23 -10.75 -5.45
C ASN A 152 -1.76 -9.51 -6.18
N PRO A 153 -1.14 -9.10 -7.31
CA PRO A 153 -1.73 -8.10 -8.19
C PRO A 153 -3.21 -8.40 -8.48
N GLY A 154 -4.07 -7.41 -8.23
CA GLY A 154 -5.54 -7.50 -8.32
C GLY A 154 -6.26 -7.75 -7.00
N ASN A 155 -5.54 -8.00 -5.90
CA ASN A 155 -6.08 -7.85 -4.54
C ASN A 155 -5.88 -6.43 -3.98
N SER A 156 -4.92 -5.67 -4.50
CA SER A 156 -4.67 -4.27 -4.10
C SER A 156 -5.94 -3.42 -4.28
N GLY A 157 -6.27 -2.60 -3.27
CA GLY A 157 -7.51 -1.84 -3.16
C GLY A 157 -8.71 -2.65 -2.64
N GLY A 158 -8.63 -3.98 -2.63
CA GLY A 158 -9.65 -4.87 -2.08
C GLY A 158 -9.62 -4.93 -0.54
N PRO A 159 -10.70 -5.41 0.10
CA PRO A 159 -10.78 -5.43 1.55
C PRO A 159 -9.96 -6.57 2.17
N LEU A 160 -9.37 -6.27 3.34
CA LEU A 160 -8.99 -7.25 4.35
C LEU A 160 -10.07 -7.27 5.43
N LEU A 161 -10.58 -8.45 5.76
CA LEU A 161 -11.73 -8.66 6.63
C LEU A 161 -11.37 -9.50 7.85
N ASP A 162 -12.03 -9.26 8.98
CA ASP A 162 -12.00 -10.16 10.12
C ASP A 162 -12.92 -11.39 9.94
N SER A 163 -12.97 -12.26 10.95
CA SER A 163 -13.81 -13.46 10.97
C SER A 163 -15.31 -13.21 10.87
N ALA A 164 -15.77 -12.00 11.22
CA ALA A 164 -17.16 -11.57 11.08
C ALA A 164 -17.45 -10.99 9.68
N GLY A 165 -16.44 -10.85 8.81
CA GLY A 165 -16.57 -10.22 7.49
C GLY A 165 -16.66 -8.70 7.57
N ARG A 166 -16.13 -8.08 8.63
CA ARG A 166 -16.04 -6.62 8.76
C ARG A 166 -14.69 -6.16 8.21
N LEU A 167 -14.67 -5.03 7.53
CA LEU A 167 -13.46 -4.38 7.01
C LEU A 167 -12.51 -4.02 8.16
N ILE A 168 -11.29 -4.56 8.13
CA ILE A 168 -10.21 -4.24 9.07
C ILE A 168 -9.00 -3.60 8.39
N GLY A 169 -8.93 -3.64 7.06
CA GLY A 169 -7.95 -2.88 6.30
C GLY A 169 -8.17 -2.96 4.79
N VAL A 170 -7.35 -2.24 4.03
CA VAL A 170 -7.34 -2.24 2.56
C VAL A 170 -6.02 -2.83 2.09
N ASN A 171 -6.06 -3.92 1.33
CA ASN A 171 -4.86 -4.57 0.80
C ASN A 171 -4.11 -3.59 -0.12
N THR A 172 -2.80 -3.43 0.07
CA THR A 172 -2.01 -2.45 -0.69
C THR A 172 -0.82 -3.11 -1.38
N ALA A 173 0.07 -3.74 -0.60
CA ALA A 173 1.40 -4.12 -1.05
C ALA A 173 1.75 -5.55 -0.60
N ILE A 174 2.82 -6.07 -1.19
CA ILE A 174 3.48 -7.32 -0.79
C ILE A 174 4.98 -7.10 -0.70
N TYR A 175 5.64 -7.89 0.15
CA TYR A 175 7.08 -8.06 0.05
C TYR A 175 7.38 -9.33 -0.74
N SER A 176 7.92 -9.20 -1.95
CA SER A 176 8.22 -10.35 -2.80
C SER A 176 9.37 -10.08 -3.78
N PRO A 177 10.38 -10.97 -3.84
CA PRO A 177 11.40 -10.94 -4.90
C PRO A 177 10.84 -11.26 -6.30
N SER A 178 9.76 -12.05 -6.39
CA SER A 178 9.19 -12.51 -7.67
C SER A 178 8.02 -11.66 -8.16
N GLY A 179 7.49 -10.77 -7.32
CA GLY A 179 6.26 -10.02 -7.58
C GLY A 179 4.96 -10.81 -7.33
N ALA A 180 5.06 -12.09 -6.92
CA ALA A 180 3.93 -12.91 -6.47
C ALA A 180 3.97 -13.09 -4.94
N SER A 181 2.85 -13.45 -4.31
CA SER A 181 2.77 -13.67 -2.87
C SER A 181 3.85 -14.63 -2.38
N ALA A 182 4.64 -14.17 -1.41
CA ALA A 182 5.58 -15.00 -0.64
C ALA A 182 5.08 -15.23 0.80
N GLY A 183 3.78 -15.06 1.05
CA GLY A 183 3.17 -15.12 2.39
C GLY A 183 3.41 -13.86 3.23
N ILE A 184 3.77 -12.73 2.60
CA ILE A 184 3.97 -11.44 3.26
C ILE A 184 3.17 -10.37 2.50
N GLY A 185 1.90 -10.24 2.87
CA GLY A 185 0.99 -9.19 2.39
C GLY A 185 0.78 -8.10 3.42
N PHE A 186 0.44 -6.90 2.95
CA PHE A 186 0.16 -5.75 3.80
C PHE A 186 -1.17 -5.09 3.48
N ALA A 187 -1.83 -4.60 4.53
CA ALA A 187 -3.04 -3.81 4.43
C ALA A 187 -2.94 -2.52 5.26
N ILE A 188 -3.51 -1.44 4.73
CA ILE A 188 -3.69 -0.18 5.45
C ILE A 188 -4.84 -0.38 6.45
N PRO A 189 -4.66 -0.06 7.75
CA PRO A 189 -5.68 -0.30 8.77
C PRO A 189 -6.99 0.46 8.52
N VAL A 190 -8.13 -0.15 8.86
CA VAL A 190 -9.45 0.49 8.66
C VAL A 190 -9.62 1.77 9.47
N ASP A 191 -8.98 1.90 10.64
CA ASP A 191 -9.03 3.15 11.42
C ASP A 191 -8.36 4.32 10.65
N GLU A 192 -7.31 4.03 9.86
CA GLU A 192 -6.65 5.01 9.00
C GLU A 192 -7.53 5.37 7.79
N VAL A 193 -8.19 4.38 7.19
CA VAL A 193 -9.19 4.58 6.13
C VAL A 193 -10.33 5.48 6.64
N ASN A 194 -10.87 5.20 7.82
CA ASN A 194 -11.95 5.97 8.46
C ASN A 194 -11.55 7.41 8.80
N ARG A 195 -10.25 7.67 9.01
CA ARG A 195 -9.72 9.02 9.21
C ARG A 195 -9.64 9.82 7.91
N ILE A 196 -9.25 9.17 6.81
CA ILE A 196 -8.91 9.82 5.55
C ILE A 196 -10.13 9.95 4.61
N VAL A 197 -10.89 8.88 4.41
CA VAL A 197 -11.97 8.81 3.42
C VAL A 197 -13.02 9.90 3.59
N PRO A 198 -13.54 10.21 4.80
CA PRO A 198 -14.51 11.29 4.96
C PRO A 198 -13.99 12.66 4.53
N ARG A 199 -12.68 12.93 4.71
CA ARG A 199 -12.05 14.17 4.29
C ARG A 199 -11.88 14.23 2.77
N LEU A 200 -11.49 13.11 2.15
CA LEU A 200 -11.41 13.02 0.70
C LEU A 200 -12.78 13.23 0.04
N ILE A 201 -13.85 12.66 0.60
CA ILE A 201 -15.22 12.86 0.11
C ILE A 201 -15.65 14.33 0.26
N ARG A 202 -15.42 14.93 1.43
CA ARG A 202 -15.95 16.27 1.74
C ARG A 202 -15.13 17.41 1.12
N ASP A 203 -13.80 17.32 1.21
CA ASP A 203 -12.88 18.41 0.87
C ASP A 203 -12.19 18.17 -0.49
N GLY A 204 -12.35 16.98 -1.09
CA GLY A 204 -11.62 16.55 -2.29
C GLY A 204 -10.14 16.24 -2.04
N ARG A 205 -9.63 16.48 -0.83
CA ARG A 205 -8.23 16.24 -0.45
C ARG A 205 -8.09 16.02 1.05
N PHE A 206 -7.00 15.37 1.45
CA PHE A 206 -6.66 15.23 2.86
C PHE A 206 -5.72 16.35 3.30
N ILE A 207 -6.25 17.33 4.02
CA ILE A 207 -5.46 18.45 4.55
C ILE A 207 -4.78 17.99 5.85
N ARG A 208 -3.45 17.98 5.86
CA ARG A 208 -2.65 17.54 7.01
C ARG A 208 -2.16 18.73 7.86
N PRO A 209 -1.94 18.53 9.17
CA PRO A 209 -1.21 19.49 9.98
C PRO A 209 0.21 19.69 9.43
N ALA A 210 0.66 20.94 9.34
CA ALA A 210 1.98 21.26 8.80
C ALA A 210 2.66 22.42 9.53
N LEU A 211 3.97 22.52 9.33
CA LEU A 211 4.81 23.62 9.81
C LEU A 211 5.16 24.64 8.72
N GLY A 212 5.08 24.27 7.43
CA GLY A 212 5.51 25.10 6.31
C GLY A 212 7.03 25.18 6.16
N VAL A 213 7.71 24.03 6.24
CA VAL A 213 9.17 23.93 6.11
C VAL A 213 9.55 22.99 4.96
N THR A 214 10.74 23.21 4.39
CA THR A 214 11.38 22.28 3.45
C THR A 214 12.71 21.83 4.03
N SER A 215 12.96 20.52 3.98
CA SER A 215 14.22 19.95 4.44
C SER A 215 15.25 19.87 3.32
N GLY A 216 16.53 20.05 3.66
CA GLY A 216 17.64 19.77 2.76
C GLY A 216 17.86 18.27 2.57
N PRO A 217 18.71 17.87 1.61
CA PRO A 217 19.07 16.47 1.44
C PRO A 217 19.82 15.95 2.68
N GLU A 218 19.64 14.67 3.01
CA GLU A 218 20.10 14.09 4.27
C GLU A 218 21.62 14.24 4.49
N ASN A 219 22.40 14.14 3.42
CA ASN A 219 23.86 14.30 3.47
C ASN A 219 24.31 15.74 3.76
N LEU A 220 23.45 16.74 3.59
CA LEU A 220 23.78 18.14 3.83
C LEU A 220 24.03 18.41 5.32
N ALA A 221 23.21 17.84 6.21
CA ALA A 221 23.40 18.04 7.65
C ALA A 221 24.79 17.57 8.10
N LYS A 222 25.22 16.40 7.64
CA LYS A 222 26.55 15.85 7.90
C LYS A 222 27.67 16.73 7.34
N ALA A 223 27.52 17.22 6.10
CA ALA A 223 28.50 18.10 5.47
C ALA A 223 28.65 19.45 6.21
N LEU A 224 27.60 19.90 6.88
CA LEU A 224 27.59 21.15 7.66
C LEU A 224 27.94 20.95 9.15
N GLY A 225 28.27 19.72 9.58
CA GLY A 225 28.55 19.40 10.97
C GLY A 225 27.33 19.58 11.90
N ALA A 226 26.12 19.56 11.34
CA ALA A 226 24.88 19.66 12.07
C ALA A 226 24.44 18.28 12.60
N PRO A 227 23.69 18.21 13.71
CA PRO A 227 23.18 16.93 14.21
C PRO A 227 22.17 16.29 13.25
N LYS A 228 21.92 14.99 13.46
CA LYS A 228 20.85 14.27 12.76
C LYS A 228 19.48 14.89 13.07
N GLY A 229 18.64 15.05 12.06
CA GLY A 229 17.32 15.65 12.16
C GLY A 229 16.90 16.36 10.87
N VAL A 230 15.85 17.18 10.95
CA VAL A 230 15.29 17.92 9.82
C VAL A 230 16.03 19.24 9.67
N LEU A 231 17.05 19.26 8.80
CA LEU A 231 17.76 20.49 8.44
C LEU A 231 16.87 21.35 7.55
N LEU A 232 16.55 22.57 7.99
CA LEU A 232 15.65 23.46 7.27
C LEU A 232 16.42 24.21 6.17
N VAL A 233 16.03 24.07 4.91
CA VAL A 233 16.58 24.86 3.78
C VAL A 233 15.61 25.92 3.30
N ASN A 234 14.33 25.78 3.65
CA ASN A 234 13.32 26.81 3.44
C ASN A 234 12.33 26.81 4.60
N VAL A 235 11.86 27.99 4.95
CA VAL A 235 10.75 28.23 5.88
C VAL A 235 9.82 29.18 5.16
N ALA A 236 8.61 28.73 4.82
CA ALA A 236 7.68 29.52 4.02
C ALA A 236 7.23 30.77 4.80
N ASP A 237 7.11 31.90 4.11
CA ASP A 237 6.59 33.13 4.71
C ASP A 237 5.14 32.94 5.18
N GLY A 238 4.80 33.53 6.33
CA GLY A 238 3.48 33.37 6.95
C GLY A 238 3.20 31.97 7.53
N SER A 239 4.14 31.02 7.43
CA SER A 239 3.96 29.67 7.97
C SER A 239 4.01 29.61 9.50
N PRO A 240 3.48 28.53 10.11
CA PRO A 240 3.70 28.20 11.52
C PRO A 240 5.16 28.23 11.96
N ALA A 241 6.07 27.71 11.12
CA ALA A 241 7.50 27.71 11.40
C ALA A 241 8.08 29.13 11.43
N ALA A 242 7.68 29.99 10.49
CA ALA A 242 8.08 31.39 10.47
C ALA A 242 7.56 32.14 11.71
N ALA A 243 6.29 31.94 12.06
CA ALA A 243 5.68 32.52 13.26
C ALA A 243 6.36 32.05 14.56
N ALA A 244 6.84 30.80 14.58
CA ALA A 244 7.62 30.24 15.68
C ALA A 244 9.10 30.69 15.69
N GLY A 245 9.52 31.53 14.73
CA GLY A 245 10.88 32.07 14.66
C GLY A 245 11.94 31.09 14.14
N LEU A 246 11.53 30.01 13.48
CA LEU A 246 12.45 29.10 12.83
C LEU A 246 13.16 29.79 11.66
N LYS A 247 14.42 29.41 11.41
CA LYS A 247 15.27 30.00 10.37
C LYS A 247 15.86 28.90 9.49
N PRO A 248 15.78 29.02 8.16
CA PRO A 248 16.44 28.08 7.27
C PRO A 248 17.95 28.34 7.24
N PHE A 249 18.71 27.32 6.85
CA PHE A 249 20.08 27.49 6.39
C PHE A 249 20.07 28.30 5.09
N GLY A 250 21.09 29.11 4.89
CA GLY A 250 21.20 29.95 3.71
C GLY A 250 22.63 30.33 3.39
N ARG A 251 22.77 31.28 2.47
CA ARG A 251 24.03 31.92 2.15
C ARG A 251 23.90 33.42 2.27
N ASP A 252 24.93 34.06 2.80
CA ASP A 252 25.02 35.53 2.80
C ASP A 252 25.44 36.05 1.41
N ARG A 253 25.52 37.38 1.27
CA ARG A 253 25.93 38.05 0.03
C ARG A 253 27.35 37.68 -0.44
N ASN A 254 28.18 37.17 0.46
CA ASN A 254 29.55 36.74 0.18
C ASN A 254 29.65 35.23 -0.06
N GLY A 255 28.51 34.53 -0.15
CA GLY A 255 28.43 33.09 -0.36
C GLY A 255 28.75 32.25 0.88
N ARG A 256 28.94 32.86 2.05
CA ARG A 256 29.21 32.13 3.31
C ARG A 256 27.92 31.52 3.83
N ILE A 257 28.04 30.34 4.43
CA ILE A 257 26.90 29.63 5.00
C ILE A 257 26.38 30.37 6.22
N VAL A 258 25.10 30.72 6.19
CA VAL A 258 24.36 31.20 7.36
C VAL A 258 23.69 30.00 7.99
N GLN A 259 24.04 29.71 9.24
CA GLN A 259 23.48 28.57 9.96
C GLN A 259 22.00 28.79 10.27
N GLY A 260 21.19 27.77 9.95
CA GLY A 260 19.79 27.72 10.28
C GLY A 260 19.49 26.74 11.41
N ASP A 261 18.22 26.37 11.50
CA ASP A 261 17.73 25.38 12.44
C ASP A 261 17.80 23.96 11.88
N VAL A 262 18.05 23.02 12.79
CA VAL A 262 17.75 21.61 12.61
C VAL A 262 16.72 21.20 13.66
N ILE A 263 15.57 20.68 13.24
CA ILE A 263 14.59 20.10 14.17
C ILE A 263 15.05 18.68 14.50
N THR A 264 15.30 18.39 15.78
CA THR A 264 15.81 17.10 16.25
C THR A 264 14.77 16.29 17.03
N ALA A 265 13.68 16.92 17.49
CA ALA A 265 12.54 16.22 18.07
C ALA A 265 11.23 17.01 17.95
N VAL A 266 10.10 16.30 17.98
CA VAL A 266 8.74 16.86 18.11
C VAL A 266 8.09 16.24 19.36
N ASP A 267 7.63 17.08 20.28
CA ASP A 267 7.07 16.68 21.59
C ASP A 267 7.96 15.70 22.36
N GLY A 268 9.28 15.86 22.25
CA GLY A 268 10.27 15.00 22.89
C GLY A 268 10.57 13.69 22.14
N GLN A 269 9.84 13.36 21.08
CA GLN A 269 10.14 12.23 20.20
C GLN A 269 11.18 12.64 19.16
N ALA A 270 12.33 11.96 19.17
CA ALA A 270 13.41 12.24 18.24
C ALA A 270 12.96 12.03 16.79
N VAL A 271 13.41 12.91 15.90
CA VAL A 271 13.18 12.80 14.45
C VAL A 271 14.52 12.64 13.74
N ALA A 272 14.63 11.61 12.91
CA ALA A 272 15.85 11.37 12.13
C ALA A 272 15.88 12.20 10.84
N ASP A 273 14.70 12.39 10.24
CA ASP A 273 14.51 12.99 8.93
C ASP A 273 13.12 13.64 8.79
N LEU A 274 12.84 14.15 7.59
CA LEU A 274 11.57 14.82 7.29
C LEU A 274 10.37 13.88 7.38
N ASP A 275 10.50 12.61 6.99
CA ASP A 275 9.37 11.68 6.97
C ASP A 275 8.95 11.27 8.38
N ASP A 276 9.91 11.11 9.29
CA ASP A 276 9.65 10.97 10.73
C ASP A 276 8.87 12.16 11.27
N MET A 277 9.36 13.39 11.00
CA MET A 277 8.69 14.60 11.47
C MET A 277 7.27 14.69 10.92
N LEU A 278 7.07 14.49 9.61
CA LEU A 278 5.74 14.53 9.00
C LEU A 278 4.81 13.44 9.57
N SER A 279 5.34 12.23 9.83
CA SER A 279 4.58 11.15 10.47
C SER A 279 4.09 11.53 11.86
N LEU A 280 4.92 12.19 12.66
CA LEU A 280 4.52 12.69 13.98
C LEU A 280 3.45 13.77 13.87
N LEU A 281 3.63 14.74 12.97
CA LEU A 281 2.67 15.83 12.76
C LEU A 281 1.31 15.35 12.25
N GLU A 282 1.26 14.29 11.43
CA GLU A 282 0.01 13.74 10.90
C GLU A 282 -0.92 13.15 11.96
N THR A 283 -0.42 12.83 13.15
CA THR A 283 -1.21 12.37 14.31
C THR A 283 -1.86 13.51 15.10
N ARG A 284 -1.48 14.76 14.79
CA ARG A 284 -1.94 15.98 15.46
C ARG A 284 -3.12 16.61 14.75
N ARG A 285 -3.61 17.72 15.30
CA ARG A 285 -4.67 18.55 14.70
C ARG A 285 -4.13 19.88 14.22
N ILE A 286 -4.75 20.42 13.16
CA ILE A 286 -4.52 21.81 12.76
C ILE A 286 -4.94 22.73 13.92
N GLY A 287 -4.12 23.72 14.24
CA GLY A 287 -4.27 24.61 15.39
C GLY A 287 -3.69 24.07 16.70
N GLU A 288 -3.25 22.81 16.74
CA GLU A 288 -2.59 22.23 17.91
C GLU A 288 -1.17 22.80 18.09
N LYS A 289 -0.76 22.99 19.35
CA LYS A 289 0.61 23.41 19.67
C LYS A 289 1.50 22.19 19.84
N VAL A 290 2.65 22.19 19.18
CA VAL A 290 3.71 21.19 19.35
C VAL A 290 4.98 21.86 19.87
N THR A 291 5.76 21.11 20.64
CA THR A 291 7.07 21.55 21.13
C THR A 291 8.18 20.93 20.29
N LEU A 292 8.88 21.75 19.53
CA LEU A 292 10.02 21.36 18.71
C LEU A 292 11.30 21.48 19.54
N THR A 293 12.14 20.44 19.53
CA THR A 293 13.52 20.57 19.96
C THR A 293 14.35 20.94 18.74
N VAL A 294 15.03 22.09 18.83
CA VAL A 294 15.69 22.74 17.71
C VAL A 294 17.15 22.97 18.06
N TRP A 295 18.04 22.57 17.16
CA TRP A 295 19.46 22.87 17.20
C TRP A 295 19.77 24.06 16.29
N ARG A 296 20.56 25.01 16.79
CA ARG A 296 21.12 26.13 16.00
C ARG A 296 22.47 26.51 16.60
N THR A 297 23.52 26.50 15.78
CA THR A 297 24.85 27.01 16.17
C THR A 297 25.40 26.37 17.45
N GLY A 298 25.28 25.04 17.54
CA GLY A 298 25.77 24.25 18.67
C GLY A 298 24.84 24.23 19.89
N GLN A 299 23.78 25.05 19.90
CA GLN A 299 22.85 25.14 21.03
C GLN A 299 21.53 24.44 20.71
N THR A 300 20.96 23.80 21.72
CA THR A 300 19.63 23.17 21.64
C THR A 300 18.63 24.01 22.43
N ARG A 301 17.45 24.25 21.84
CA ARG A 301 16.35 25.00 22.47
C ARG A 301 15.00 24.39 22.13
N LYS A 302 14.02 24.65 22.99
CA LYS A 302 12.62 24.28 22.72
C LYS A 302 11.89 25.46 22.07
N VAL A 303 11.15 25.18 21.02
CA VAL A 303 10.33 26.14 20.27
C VAL A 303 8.91 25.61 20.20
N THR A 304 7.94 26.34 20.70
CA THR A 304 6.53 25.98 20.52
C THR A 304 6.02 26.55 19.19
N ALA A 305 5.45 25.69 18.35
CA ALA A 305 4.81 26.07 17.10
C ALA A 305 3.34 25.66 17.12
N THR A 306 2.47 26.49 16.54
CA THR A 306 1.04 26.17 16.38
C THR A 306 0.84 25.64 14.97
N LEU A 307 0.45 24.38 14.82
CA LEU A 307 0.34 23.72 13.51
C LEU A 307 -0.69 24.41 12.62
N GLY A 308 -0.32 24.61 11.37
CA GLY A 308 -1.18 25.16 10.33
C GLY A 308 -1.69 24.07 9.40
N SER A 309 -2.34 24.51 8.33
CA SER A 309 -2.67 23.66 7.18
C SER A 309 -1.43 23.39 6.34
N SER A 310 -1.41 22.26 5.62
CA SER A 310 -0.45 21.99 4.54
C SER A 310 -0.69 22.81 3.27
N ASP A 311 -1.83 23.48 3.21
CA ASP A 311 -2.29 24.34 2.11
C ASP A 311 -1.88 25.81 2.32
#